data_AF-K2F275-F1
#
_entry.id   AF-K2F275-F1
#
_cell.length_a   1.000
_cell.length_b   1.000
_cell.length_c   1.000
_cell.angle_alpha   90.00
_cell.angle_beta   90.00
_cell.angle_gamma   90.00
#
_symmetry.space_group_name_H-M   'P 1'
#
loop_
_entity.id
_entity.type
_entity.pdbx_description
1 polymer ?
#
loop_
_entity_poly.entity_id
_entity_poly.type
_entity_poly.pdbx_seq_one_letter_code
_entity_poly.pdbx_strand_id
1 'polypeptide(L)'
;MLKLKTLLKKRSGRSGGTITVRHQGGRAKRFLRDIDFKRSKKDLWAKVEAIEYDPNRNARIAKLVYLDGQRSYIIAPVGLKEGMKVIASDDAPLEVGNCLPLAKIPVGTEIHNIEIRPGKGGQIARGAGIVAFVFGKDETHVLVKMPSTEIRKFDPQCTAVLGQVGNVDDKNRNLKKAGANRWRGIRPTVRGVAMHPDAHPHGGGEGRSGVGMKSPKTPWGKKAVGKTRSPKKYSDNIIVQGRKRGKAGLFK
;
A
#
# COMPACT_ATOMS: atom_id res chain seq x y z
N MET A 1 -0.20 30.16 -3.33
CA MET A 1 -0.19 29.08 -2.31
C MET A 1 -0.69 27.79 -2.95
N LEU A 2 0.17 26.76 -3.10
CA LEU A 2 -0.24 25.49 -3.73
C LEU A 2 -1.36 24.85 -2.91
N LYS A 3 -2.49 24.55 -3.56
CA LYS A 3 -3.65 23.95 -2.91
C LYS A 3 -3.37 22.46 -2.69
N LEU A 4 -2.92 22.08 -1.48
CA LEU A 4 -2.58 20.69 -1.11
C LEU A 4 -3.79 19.72 -1.04
N LYS A 5 -4.98 20.19 -1.43
CA LYS A 5 -6.24 19.44 -1.39
C LYS A 5 -6.99 19.61 -2.71
N THR A 6 -7.23 18.51 -3.40
CA THR A 6 -7.98 18.49 -4.66
C THR A 6 -9.23 17.64 -4.52
N LEU A 7 -10.32 17.97 -5.22
CA LEU A 7 -11.54 17.16 -5.11
C LEU A 7 -11.35 15.81 -5.81
N LEU A 8 -11.49 14.70 -5.08
CA LEU A 8 -11.33 13.37 -5.67
C LEU A 8 -12.63 12.88 -6.29
N LYS A 9 -12.74 13.03 -7.62
CA LYS A 9 -13.88 12.55 -8.42
C LYS A 9 -14.14 11.05 -8.18
N LYS A 10 -15.42 10.67 -8.12
CA LYS A 10 -15.85 9.28 -7.93
C LYS A 10 -15.88 8.57 -9.29
N ARG A 11 -15.23 7.42 -9.43
CA ARG A 11 -15.32 6.55 -10.62
C ARG A 11 -16.24 5.33 -10.42
N SER A 12 -16.45 4.92 -9.16
CA SER A 12 -17.35 3.79 -8.79
C SER A 12 -17.07 2.50 -9.57
N GLY A 13 -15.80 2.15 -9.77
CA GLY A 13 -15.40 0.91 -10.46
C GLY A 13 -15.61 0.90 -11.98
N ARG A 14 -15.88 2.07 -12.60
CA ARG A 14 -16.16 2.18 -14.03
C ARG A 14 -14.98 2.72 -14.84
N SER A 15 -14.85 2.24 -16.07
CA SER A 15 -13.96 2.76 -17.12
C SER A 15 -14.71 2.73 -18.45
N GLY A 16 -14.73 3.84 -19.20
CA GLY A 16 -15.49 3.95 -20.46
C GLY A 16 -17.00 3.71 -20.31
N GLY A 17 -17.58 4.01 -19.13
CA GLY A 17 -19.01 3.76 -18.82
C GLY A 17 -19.30 2.36 -18.26
N THR A 18 -18.45 1.37 -18.54
CA THR A 18 -18.63 -0.04 -18.14
C THR A 18 -18.02 -0.34 -16.77
N ILE A 19 -18.63 -1.25 -16.00
CA ILE A 19 -18.10 -1.74 -14.72
C ILE A 19 -16.93 -2.69 -14.98
N THR A 20 -15.70 -2.25 -14.70
CA THR A 20 -14.50 -3.08 -14.82
C THR A 20 -14.11 -3.71 -13.49
N VAL A 21 -14.38 -3.03 -12.37
CA VAL A 21 -14.16 -3.54 -11.02
C VAL A 21 -15.45 -3.47 -10.22
N ARG A 22 -15.95 -4.64 -9.80
CA ARG A 22 -17.19 -4.76 -9.02
C ARG A 22 -17.02 -4.24 -7.59
N HIS A 23 -18.16 -4.08 -6.90
CA HIS A 23 -18.27 -3.75 -5.47
C HIS A 23 -17.77 -2.35 -5.06
N GLN A 24 -17.47 -1.46 -6.00
CA GLN A 24 -17.08 -0.08 -5.69
C GLN A 24 -18.22 0.91 -5.99
N GLY A 25 -18.47 1.84 -5.08
CA GLY A 25 -19.41 2.95 -5.30
C GLY A 25 -20.10 3.44 -4.04
N GLY A 26 -20.69 4.64 -4.11
CA GLY A 26 -21.48 5.20 -3.01
C GLY A 26 -20.67 5.78 -1.85
N ARG A 27 -19.35 5.94 -1.97
CA ARG A 27 -18.53 6.55 -0.91
C ARG A 27 -18.93 7.99 -0.63
N ALA A 28 -18.66 8.45 0.59
CA ALA A 28 -18.70 9.87 0.94
C ALA A 28 -17.77 10.70 0.04
N LYS A 29 -18.13 11.97 -0.20
CA LYS A 29 -17.26 12.92 -0.93
C LYS A 29 -16.00 13.14 -0.09
N ARG A 30 -14.83 13.10 -0.72
CA ARG A 30 -13.55 13.33 -0.05
C ARG A 30 -12.59 14.08 -0.95
N PHE A 31 -11.68 14.83 -0.34
CA PHE A 31 -10.59 15.52 -1.01
C PHE A 31 -9.35 14.62 -1.01
N LEU A 32 -8.65 14.55 -2.14
CA LEU A 32 -7.31 13.99 -2.21
C LEU A 32 -6.35 14.96 -1.53
N ARG A 33 -5.48 14.42 -0.68
CA ARG A 33 -4.36 15.15 -0.08
C ARG A 33 -3.10 14.76 -0.82
N ASP A 34 -2.47 15.77 -1.42
CA ASP A 34 -1.25 15.60 -2.22
C ASP A 34 -0.09 15.31 -1.28
N ILE A 35 0.30 14.03 -1.20
CA ILE A 35 1.47 13.58 -0.46
C ILE A 35 2.69 13.68 -1.37
N ASP A 36 3.76 14.20 -0.80
CA ASP A 36 5.09 14.09 -1.37
C ASP A 36 5.70 12.71 -1.06
N PHE A 37 5.47 11.76 -1.97
CA PHE A 37 6.08 10.43 -1.89
C PHE A 37 7.54 10.42 -2.34
N LYS A 38 7.98 11.45 -3.06
CA LYS A 38 9.34 11.58 -3.62
C LYS A 38 10.30 12.24 -2.63
N ARG A 39 9.79 12.95 -1.63
CA ARG A 39 10.58 13.85 -0.79
C ARG A 39 11.35 14.83 -1.67
N SER A 40 10.62 15.56 -2.51
CA SER A 40 11.19 16.36 -3.62
C SER A 40 12.14 17.46 -3.14
N LYS A 41 11.98 17.93 -1.91
CA LYS A 41 12.90 18.89 -1.29
C LYS A 41 14.01 18.16 -0.56
N LYS A 42 15.15 18.06 -1.21
CA LYS A 42 16.38 17.53 -0.64
C LYS A 42 17.12 18.60 0.16
N ASP A 43 17.87 18.17 1.15
CA ASP A 43 18.82 18.95 1.96
C ASP A 43 18.20 20.14 2.71
N LEU A 44 16.87 20.13 2.87
CA LEU A 44 16.12 21.16 3.56
C LEU A 44 15.33 20.57 4.73
N TRP A 45 15.62 21.09 5.93
CA TRP A 45 14.88 20.71 7.12
C TRP A 45 13.43 21.16 7.05
N ALA A 46 12.55 20.29 7.51
CA ALA A 46 11.14 20.57 7.71
C ALA A 46 10.73 20.29 9.16
N LYS A 47 9.91 21.16 9.74
CA LYS A 47 9.27 20.96 11.04
C LYS A 47 7.90 20.34 10.85
N VAL A 48 7.55 19.38 11.70
CA VAL A 48 6.20 18.80 11.75
C VAL A 48 5.25 19.82 12.39
N GLU A 49 4.31 20.32 11.61
CA GLU A 49 3.30 21.29 12.04
C GLU A 49 2.12 20.58 12.72
N ALA A 50 1.63 19.48 12.13
CA ALA A 50 0.49 18.73 12.66
C ALA A 50 0.45 17.29 12.13
N ILE A 51 -0.19 16.39 12.87
CA ILE A 51 -0.51 15.02 12.39
C ILE A 51 -2.01 14.90 12.14
N GLU A 52 -2.39 14.70 10.88
CA GLU A 52 -3.78 14.73 10.45
C GLU A 52 -4.30 13.35 10.00
N TYR A 53 -5.60 13.15 10.16
CA TYR A 53 -6.34 12.04 9.54
C TYR A 53 -6.46 12.25 8.02
N ASP A 54 -6.25 11.23 7.18
CA ASP A 54 -6.53 11.28 5.74
C ASP A 54 -7.63 10.26 5.34
N PRO A 55 -8.72 10.70 4.67
CA PRO A 55 -9.77 9.80 4.22
C PRO A 55 -9.40 8.90 3.02
N ASN A 56 -8.23 9.08 2.39
CA ASN A 56 -7.84 8.33 1.19
C ASN A 56 -6.95 7.12 1.46
N ARG A 57 -6.33 7.05 2.64
CA ARG A 57 -5.43 5.98 3.08
C ARG A 57 -5.76 5.59 4.52
N ASN A 58 -5.17 4.50 4.99
CA ASN A 58 -5.31 4.09 6.38
C ASN A 58 -4.28 4.74 7.31
N ALA A 59 -3.07 5.04 6.81
CA ALA A 59 -2.06 5.74 7.58
C ALA A 59 -2.45 7.21 7.84
N ARG A 60 -2.00 7.76 8.99
CA ARG A 60 -2.05 9.21 9.24
C ARG A 60 -0.99 9.91 8.40
N ILE A 61 -1.17 11.22 8.19
CA ILE A 61 -0.21 12.05 7.46
C ILE A 61 0.33 13.15 8.34
N ALA A 62 1.60 13.49 8.17
CA ALA A 62 2.20 14.63 8.84
C ALA A 62 2.25 15.81 7.86
N LYS A 63 1.79 16.97 8.33
CA LYS A 63 1.92 18.25 7.63
C LYS A 63 3.26 18.86 8.01
N LEU A 64 4.10 19.09 7.01
CA LEU A 64 5.43 19.66 7.16
C LEU A 64 5.43 21.12 6.77
N VAL A 65 6.25 21.91 7.47
CA VAL A 65 6.64 23.27 7.07
C VAL A 65 8.15 23.27 6.89
N TYR A 66 8.60 23.55 5.68
CA TYR A 66 10.03 23.71 5.38
C TYR A 66 10.52 25.11 5.80
N LEU A 67 11.83 25.27 5.91
CA LEU A 67 12.46 26.56 6.22
C LEU A 67 12.08 27.69 5.22
N ASP A 68 11.78 27.34 3.98
CA ASP A 68 11.32 28.28 2.95
C ASP A 68 9.82 28.64 3.05
N GLY A 69 9.14 28.20 4.12
CA GLY A 69 7.73 28.48 4.39
C GLY A 69 6.74 27.64 3.59
N GLN A 70 7.20 26.82 2.64
CA GLN A 70 6.29 25.93 1.90
C GLN A 70 5.88 24.73 2.75
N ARG A 71 4.71 24.17 2.42
CA ARG A 71 4.12 23.04 3.15
C ARG A 71 3.99 21.82 2.26
N SER A 72 4.22 20.64 2.82
CA SER A 72 3.97 19.35 2.16
C SER A 72 3.32 18.37 3.12
N TYR A 73 2.73 17.30 2.57
CA TYR A 73 2.30 16.17 3.38
C TYR A 73 3.23 14.99 3.15
N ILE A 74 3.57 14.29 4.23
CA ILE A 74 4.23 12.99 4.20
C ILE A 74 3.37 11.96 4.92
N ILE A 75 3.68 10.67 4.72
CA ILE A 75 3.15 9.62 5.60
C ILE A 75 3.77 9.82 7.00
N ALA A 76 2.94 9.75 8.05
CA ALA A 76 3.44 9.84 9.42
C ALA A 76 3.95 8.46 9.87
N PRO A 77 5.26 8.31 10.18
CA PRO A 77 5.78 7.12 10.81
C PRO A 77 5.41 7.04 12.30
N VAL A 78 5.58 5.87 12.90
CA VAL A 78 5.46 5.66 14.34
C VAL A 78 6.48 6.53 15.08
N GLY A 79 6.08 7.17 16.17
CA GLY A 79 6.98 7.99 16.99
C GLY A 79 7.19 9.42 16.50
N LEU A 80 6.74 9.79 15.30
CA LEU A 80 6.78 11.18 14.85
C LEU A 80 5.77 12.02 15.65
N LYS A 81 6.23 13.14 16.20
CA LYS A 81 5.44 14.09 16.99
C LYS A 81 5.50 15.49 16.37
N GLU A 82 4.55 16.33 16.76
CA GLU A 82 4.55 17.74 16.40
C GLU A 82 5.81 18.44 16.95
N GLY A 83 6.38 19.35 16.16
CA GLY A 83 7.61 20.05 16.50
C GLY A 83 8.91 19.34 16.13
N MET A 84 8.89 18.03 15.87
CA MET A 84 10.06 17.30 15.39
C MET A 84 10.52 17.81 14.02
N LYS A 85 11.82 17.66 13.74
CA LYS A 85 12.41 18.00 12.45
C LYS A 85 12.61 16.73 11.62
N VAL A 86 12.38 16.84 10.32
CA VAL A 86 12.65 15.77 9.35
C VAL A 86 13.39 16.35 8.15
N ILE A 87 14.26 15.55 7.55
CA ILE A 87 15.02 15.91 6.37
C ILE A 87 15.04 14.76 5.37
N ALA A 88 15.09 15.09 4.09
CA ALA A 88 15.45 14.16 3.05
C ALA A 88 16.81 14.60 2.51
N SER A 89 17.83 13.78 2.70
CA SER A 89 19.20 14.08 2.29
C SER A 89 19.93 12.77 2.11
N ASP A 90 20.97 12.80 1.30
CA ASP A 90 21.86 11.66 1.22
C ASP A 90 22.61 11.49 2.56
N ASP A 91 22.94 12.56 3.29
CA ASP A 91 23.67 12.51 4.57
C ASP A 91 22.77 12.80 5.78
N ALA A 92 21.48 12.46 5.69
CA ALA A 92 20.55 12.68 6.78
C ALA A 92 20.92 11.83 8.03
N PRO A 93 20.66 12.33 9.25
CA PRO A 93 20.76 11.51 10.46
C PRO A 93 19.83 10.29 10.41
N LEU A 94 20.25 9.18 11.03
CA LEU A 94 19.48 7.94 11.10
C LEU A 94 18.32 8.01 12.12
N GLU A 95 17.45 8.99 11.95
CA GLU A 95 16.29 9.25 12.79
C GLU A 95 14.98 8.93 12.05
N VAL A 96 13.95 8.61 12.82
CA VAL A 96 12.64 8.24 12.28
C VAL A 96 12.02 9.39 11.49
N GLY A 97 11.54 9.09 10.27
CA GLY A 97 10.91 10.07 9.39
C GLY A 97 11.87 10.76 8.41
N ASN A 98 13.19 10.60 8.58
CA ASN A 98 14.18 11.01 7.60
C ASN A 98 14.19 10.07 6.39
N CYS A 99 14.55 10.62 5.23
CA CYS A 99 14.59 9.89 3.97
C CYS A 99 16.01 9.85 3.43
N LEU A 100 16.51 8.65 3.16
CA LEU A 100 17.88 8.40 2.68
C LEU A 100 17.88 7.42 1.50
N PRO A 101 18.94 7.41 0.68
CA PRO A 101 19.25 6.30 -0.22
C PRO A 101 19.47 4.99 0.55
N LEU A 102 19.01 3.87 -0.02
CA LEU A 102 19.19 2.52 0.55
C LEU A 102 20.67 2.17 0.79
N ALA A 103 21.57 2.71 -0.04
CA ALA A 103 23.02 2.54 0.11
C ALA A 103 23.54 2.98 1.49
N LYS A 104 22.97 4.02 2.08
CA LYS A 104 23.46 4.63 3.33
C LYS A 104 22.76 4.13 4.59
N ILE A 105 21.59 3.49 4.43
CA ILE A 105 20.81 2.96 5.55
C ILE A 105 21.44 1.65 6.06
N PRO A 106 21.76 1.47 7.37
CA PRO A 106 22.38 0.25 7.86
C PRO A 106 21.47 -0.97 7.77
N VAL A 107 22.09 -2.16 7.72
CA VAL A 107 21.37 -3.43 7.70
C VAL A 107 20.62 -3.63 9.02
N GLY A 108 19.43 -4.24 8.96
CA GLY A 108 18.56 -4.48 10.11
C GLY A 108 17.61 -3.32 10.44
N THR A 109 17.78 -2.16 9.82
CA THR A 109 16.90 -1.01 10.06
C THR A 109 15.50 -1.20 9.49
N GLU A 110 14.53 -0.59 10.18
CA GLU A 110 13.15 -0.49 9.75
C GLU A 110 12.98 0.66 8.75
N ILE A 111 12.34 0.36 7.63
CA ILE A 111 12.09 1.32 6.56
C ILE A 111 10.66 1.20 6.01
N HIS A 112 10.18 2.29 5.43
CA HIS A 112 8.92 2.36 4.72
C HIS A 112 9.00 3.34 3.53
N ASN A 113 7.91 3.42 2.76
CA ASN A 113 7.82 4.30 1.58
C ASN A 113 8.98 4.13 0.58
N ILE A 114 9.28 2.88 0.21
CA ILE A 114 10.45 2.52 -0.60
C ILE A 114 10.18 2.78 -2.09
N GLU A 115 11.16 3.35 -2.78
CA GLU A 115 11.16 3.50 -4.24
C GLU A 115 11.39 2.18 -4.97
N ILE A 116 10.73 1.97 -6.11
CA ILE A 116 11.00 0.79 -6.98
C ILE A 116 12.16 1.06 -7.93
N ARG A 117 12.32 2.32 -8.34
CA ARG A 117 13.40 2.84 -9.17
C ARG A 117 13.77 4.22 -8.64
N PRO A 118 15.04 4.63 -8.72
CA PRO A 118 15.48 5.94 -8.25
C PRO A 118 14.62 7.08 -8.82
N GLY A 119 14.14 7.98 -7.95
CA GLY A 119 13.40 9.20 -8.34
C GLY A 119 11.93 9.00 -8.74
N LYS A 120 11.42 7.76 -8.72
CA LYS A 120 10.02 7.47 -9.04
C LYS A 120 9.05 7.81 -7.89
N GLY A 121 9.58 8.03 -6.69
CA GLY A 121 8.83 8.20 -5.45
C GLY A 121 8.43 6.89 -4.81
N GLY A 122 8.21 6.93 -3.50
CA GLY A 122 7.88 5.76 -2.70
C GLY A 122 6.59 5.08 -3.17
N GLN A 123 6.69 3.79 -3.50
CA GLN A 123 5.56 2.99 -3.99
C GLN A 123 5.23 1.83 -3.04
N ILE A 124 6.24 1.33 -2.32
CA ILE A 124 6.18 0.15 -1.45
C ILE A 124 6.06 0.57 0.01
N ALA A 125 5.41 -0.27 0.82
CA ALA A 125 5.28 -0.10 2.28
C ALA A 125 4.68 1.26 2.69
N ARG A 126 3.45 1.55 2.23
CA ARG A 126 2.73 2.81 2.51
C ARG A 126 1.48 2.66 3.38
N GLY A 127 1.09 1.43 3.68
CA GLY A 127 -0.10 1.15 4.48
C GLY A 127 0.17 1.30 5.97
N ALA A 128 -0.87 1.59 6.75
CA ALA A 128 -0.80 1.68 8.21
C ALA A 128 -0.13 0.45 8.84
N GLY A 129 0.80 0.68 9.77
CA GLY A 129 1.54 -0.37 10.47
C GLY A 129 2.47 -1.23 9.61
N ILE A 130 2.66 -0.90 8.33
CA ILE A 130 3.54 -1.66 7.44
C ILE A 130 4.99 -1.23 7.66
N VAL A 131 5.88 -2.22 7.74
CA VAL A 131 7.34 -2.06 7.85
C VAL A 131 8.03 -3.03 6.89
N ALA A 132 9.15 -2.58 6.34
CA ALA A 132 10.12 -3.40 5.62
C ALA A 132 11.48 -3.28 6.31
N PHE A 133 12.38 -4.23 6.06
CA PHE A 133 13.70 -4.23 6.67
C PHE A 133 14.79 -4.25 5.60
N VAL A 134 15.86 -3.49 5.81
CA VAL A 134 17.10 -3.68 5.05
C VAL A 134 17.70 -5.00 5.50
N PHE A 135 17.68 -6.01 4.63
CA PHE A 135 18.07 -7.37 4.96
C PHE A 135 19.58 -7.59 4.77
N GLY A 136 20.15 -6.99 3.74
CA GLY A 136 21.57 -7.10 3.42
C GLY A 136 21.95 -6.12 2.31
N LYS A 137 23.25 -5.91 2.14
CA LYS A 137 23.80 -5.09 1.06
C LYS A 137 24.83 -5.93 0.32
N ASP A 138 24.59 -6.10 -0.97
CA ASP A 138 25.57 -6.63 -1.92
C ASP A 138 26.31 -5.45 -2.56
N GLU A 139 27.39 -5.73 -3.30
CA GLU A 139 28.15 -4.68 -4.01
C GLU A 139 27.30 -3.90 -5.04
N THR A 140 26.32 -4.58 -5.66
CA THR A 140 25.52 -4.01 -6.75
C THR A 140 24.09 -3.66 -6.35
N HIS A 141 23.55 -4.28 -5.29
CA HIS A 141 22.14 -4.18 -4.93
C HIS A 141 21.93 -4.21 -3.42
N VAL A 142 20.85 -3.58 -2.96
CA VAL A 142 20.39 -3.70 -1.57
C VAL A 142 19.26 -4.71 -1.50
N LEU A 143 19.37 -5.66 -0.58
CA LEU A 143 18.33 -6.64 -0.31
C LEU A 143 17.37 -6.08 0.72
N VAL A 144 16.09 -6.00 0.35
CA VAL A 144 15.02 -5.55 1.25
C VAL A 144 14.05 -6.68 1.49
N LYS A 145 13.79 -6.96 2.77
CA LYS A 145 12.75 -7.88 3.21
C LYS A 145 11.43 -7.12 3.31
N MET A 146 10.52 -7.51 2.43
CA MET A 146 9.19 -6.91 2.29
C MET A 146 8.26 -7.35 3.44
N PRO A 147 7.19 -6.59 3.71
CA PRO A 147 6.17 -6.97 4.70
C PRO A 147 5.48 -8.30 4.37
N SER A 148 5.50 -8.69 3.10
CA SER A 148 4.99 -9.97 2.60
C SER A 148 5.92 -11.16 2.85
N THR A 149 7.05 -10.99 3.55
CA THR A 149 8.16 -11.94 3.71
C THR A 149 8.98 -12.21 2.44
N GLU A 150 8.67 -11.54 1.33
CA GLU A 150 9.47 -11.59 0.10
C GLU A 150 10.79 -10.84 0.27
N ILE A 151 11.91 -11.39 -0.22
CA ILE A 151 13.20 -10.72 -0.26
C ILE A 151 13.48 -10.32 -1.71
N ARG A 152 13.75 -9.04 -1.92
CA ARG A 152 13.89 -8.46 -3.25
C ARG A 152 15.10 -7.51 -3.31
N LYS A 153 15.80 -7.53 -4.45
CA LYS A 153 16.90 -6.63 -4.79
C LYS A 153 16.36 -5.24 -5.18
N PHE A 154 17.04 -4.21 -4.72
CA PHE A 154 16.80 -2.82 -5.09
C PHE A 154 18.11 -2.16 -5.49
N ASP A 155 17.99 -1.13 -6.33
CA ASP A 155 19.11 -0.26 -6.65
C ASP A 155 19.53 0.51 -5.39
N PRO A 156 20.84 0.59 -5.06
CA PRO A 156 21.33 1.34 -3.90
C PRO A 156 20.90 2.82 -3.87
N GLN A 157 20.65 3.42 -5.03
CA GLN A 157 20.19 4.81 -5.14
C GLN A 157 18.69 5.00 -4.87
N CYS A 158 17.90 3.93 -4.77
CA CYS A 158 16.50 4.04 -4.38
C CYS A 158 16.39 4.64 -2.99
N THR A 159 15.46 5.56 -2.79
CA THR A 159 15.24 6.16 -1.47
C THR A 159 14.21 5.39 -0.65
N ALA A 160 14.36 5.46 0.68
CA ALA A 160 13.42 4.95 1.66
C ALA A 160 13.37 5.87 2.88
N VAL A 161 12.25 5.83 3.59
CA VAL A 161 12.05 6.60 4.83
C VAL A 161 12.27 5.68 6.02
N LEU A 162 13.02 6.14 7.01
CA LEU A 162 13.30 5.40 8.24
C LEU A 162 12.05 5.27 9.12
N GLY A 163 11.89 4.08 9.71
CA GLY A 163 10.83 3.71 10.65
C GLY A 163 9.64 2.99 10.01
N GLN A 164 8.72 2.54 10.86
CA GLN A 164 7.44 1.92 10.49
C GLN A 164 6.36 2.97 10.21
N VAL A 165 5.42 2.68 9.30
CA VAL A 165 4.24 3.54 9.07
C VAL A 165 3.32 3.55 10.31
N GLY A 166 2.86 4.74 10.73
CA GLY A 166 1.98 4.91 11.87
C GLY A 166 0.58 4.28 11.73
N ASN A 167 -0.25 4.49 12.76
CA ASN A 167 -1.61 3.95 12.88
C ASN A 167 -1.67 2.40 12.89
N VAL A 168 -0.80 1.77 13.67
CA VAL A 168 -0.62 0.30 13.73
C VAL A 168 -1.92 -0.44 14.07
N ASP A 169 -2.78 0.16 14.90
CA ASP A 169 -4.03 -0.45 15.38
C ASP A 169 -5.17 -0.44 14.35
N ASP A 170 -5.01 0.19 13.18
CA ASP A 170 -6.06 0.21 12.15
C ASP A 170 -6.50 -1.21 11.73
N LYS A 171 -5.60 -2.19 11.85
CA LYS A 171 -5.90 -3.61 11.57
C LYS A 171 -6.92 -4.21 12.54
N ASN A 172 -6.99 -3.71 13.78
CA ASN A 172 -7.88 -4.21 14.84
C ASN A 172 -9.26 -3.54 14.81
N ARG A 173 -9.48 -2.60 13.88
CA ARG A 173 -10.70 -1.79 13.82
C ARG A 173 -11.92 -2.61 13.37
N ASN A 174 -12.90 -2.75 14.26
CA ASN A 174 -14.23 -3.27 13.92
C ASN A 174 -15.18 -2.13 13.50
N LEU A 175 -15.85 -2.27 12.35
CA LEU A 175 -16.77 -1.27 11.80
C LEU A 175 -18.18 -1.32 12.42
N LYS A 176 -18.51 -2.39 13.16
CA LYS A 176 -19.78 -2.63 13.87
C LYS A 176 -21.06 -2.73 13.03
N LYS A 177 -21.16 -2.03 11.89
CA LYS A 177 -22.35 -2.03 11.02
C LYS A 177 -22.02 -2.06 9.52
N ALA A 178 -22.91 -2.64 8.72
CA ALA A 178 -22.77 -2.70 7.26
C ALA A 178 -22.74 -1.30 6.61
N GLY A 179 -23.51 -0.33 7.13
CA GLY A 179 -23.54 1.05 6.64
C GLY A 179 -22.18 1.74 6.65
N ALA A 180 -21.30 1.40 7.61
CA ALA A 180 -19.95 1.94 7.65
C ALA A 180 -19.10 1.53 6.43
N ASN A 181 -19.30 0.32 5.91
CA ASN A 181 -18.69 -0.10 4.64
C ASN A 181 -19.26 0.68 3.44
N ARG A 182 -20.57 0.97 3.46
CA ARG A 182 -21.22 1.77 2.41
C ARG A 182 -20.63 3.18 2.33
N TRP A 183 -20.44 3.84 3.47
CA TRP A 183 -19.82 5.18 3.54
C TRP A 183 -18.38 5.20 3.00
N ARG A 184 -17.65 4.09 3.14
CA ARG A 184 -16.30 3.90 2.59
C ARG A 184 -16.29 3.62 1.08
N GLY A 185 -17.44 3.33 0.49
CA GLY A 185 -17.59 3.03 -0.94
C GLY A 185 -17.56 1.55 -1.31
N ILE A 186 -17.71 0.67 -0.32
CA ILE A 186 -17.75 -0.78 -0.53
C ILE A 186 -19.23 -1.16 -0.66
N ARG A 187 -19.62 -1.63 -1.84
CA ARG A 187 -20.96 -2.16 -2.15
C ARG A 187 -21.05 -3.64 -1.74
N PRO A 188 -22.25 -4.19 -1.54
CA PRO A 188 -22.41 -5.60 -1.21
C PRO A 188 -21.81 -6.52 -2.28
N THR A 189 -21.34 -7.69 -1.85
CA THR A 189 -20.86 -8.77 -2.70
C THR A 189 -21.85 -9.93 -2.62
N VAL A 190 -22.30 -10.43 -3.76
CA VAL A 190 -23.14 -11.64 -3.82
C VAL A 190 -22.24 -12.85 -4.08
N ARG A 191 -22.47 -13.96 -3.37
CA ARG A 191 -21.72 -15.21 -3.55
C ARG A 191 -22.13 -15.86 -4.86
N GLY A 192 -21.17 -16.44 -5.60
CA GLY A 192 -21.42 -17.08 -6.90
C GLY A 192 -22.39 -18.26 -6.84
N VAL A 193 -22.40 -19.01 -5.74
CA VAL A 193 -23.33 -20.14 -5.51
C VAL A 193 -24.79 -19.70 -5.45
N ALA A 194 -25.06 -18.46 -5.06
CA ALA A 194 -26.42 -17.92 -4.97
C ALA A 194 -26.89 -17.24 -6.27
N MET A 195 -26.17 -17.44 -7.38
CA MET A 195 -26.49 -16.84 -8.68
C MET A 195 -27.10 -17.88 -9.61
N HIS A 196 -27.73 -17.43 -10.70
CA HIS A 196 -28.14 -18.30 -11.81
C HIS A 196 -26.89 -18.88 -12.53
N PRO A 197 -26.95 -20.10 -13.10
CA PRO A 197 -25.85 -20.68 -13.88
C PRO A 197 -25.24 -19.74 -14.93
N ASP A 198 -26.05 -18.96 -15.63
CA ASP A 198 -25.56 -18.00 -16.65
C ASP A 198 -24.72 -16.86 -16.08
N ALA A 199 -24.92 -16.53 -14.80
CA ALA A 199 -24.26 -15.39 -14.16
C ALA A 199 -22.95 -15.78 -13.46
N HIS A 200 -22.81 -17.04 -13.02
CA HIS A 200 -21.59 -17.51 -12.37
C HIS A 200 -21.38 -19.02 -12.60
N PRO A 201 -20.13 -19.48 -12.80
CA PRO A 201 -19.83 -20.91 -12.93
C PRO A 201 -20.20 -21.80 -11.74
N HIS A 202 -20.65 -21.23 -10.62
CA HIS A 202 -21.07 -22.01 -9.43
C HIS A 202 -22.58 -21.86 -9.18
N GLY A 203 -23.28 -21.13 -10.05
CA GLY A 203 -24.69 -20.84 -9.88
C GLY A 203 -25.56 -22.05 -10.19
N GLY A 204 -26.80 -22.01 -9.68
CA GLY A 204 -27.81 -23.05 -9.85
C GLY A 204 -27.85 -24.11 -8.75
N GLY A 205 -28.60 -25.17 -9.04
CA GLY A 205 -29.02 -26.20 -8.08
C GLY A 205 -30.40 -25.90 -7.48
N GLU A 206 -31.10 -26.96 -7.09
CA GLU A 206 -32.45 -26.89 -6.49
C GLU A 206 -32.44 -26.30 -5.07
N GLY A 207 -31.27 -26.28 -4.43
CA GLY A 207 -31.07 -25.75 -3.09
C GLY A 207 -29.63 -25.26 -2.87
N ARG A 208 -29.20 -25.19 -1.62
CA ARG A 208 -27.84 -24.75 -1.29
C ARG A 208 -26.82 -25.78 -1.77
N SER A 209 -26.01 -25.40 -2.76
CA SER A 209 -24.98 -26.24 -3.36
C SER A 209 -23.56 -25.86 -2.91
N GLY A 210 -22.61 -26.76 -3.18
CA GLY A 210 -21.17 -26.52 -3.03
C GLY A 210 -20.58 -25.86 -4.29
N VAL A 211 -19.28 -26.06 -4.53
CA VAL A 211 -18.61 -25.53 -5.74
C VAL A 211 -18.97 -26.37 -6.99
N GLY A 212 -19.29 -27.66 -6.84
CA GLY A 212 -19.69 -28.54 -7.94
C GLY A 212 -18.62 -28.79 -9.03
N MET A 213 -17.39 -28.31 -8.82
CA MET A 213 -16.30 -28.38 -9.80
C MET A 213 -14.97 -28.74 -9.12
N LYS A 214 -14.03 -29.32 -9.88
CA LYS A 214 -12.67 -29.69 -9.43
C LYS A 214 -11.90 -28.54 -8.76
N SER A 215 -12.21 -27.28 -9.10
CA SER A 215 -11.62 -26.13 -8.43
C SER A 215 -12.53 -24.92 -8.51
N PRO A 216 -12.58 -24.06 -7.48
CA PRO A 216 -13.36 -22.83 -7.52
C PRO A 216 -12.95 -21.93 -8.69
N LYS A 217 -13.95 -21.35 -9.35
CA LYS A 217 -13.80 -20.44 -10.48
C LYS A 217 -14.16 -19.01 -10.09
N THR A 218 -13.58 -18.07 -10.84
CA THR A 218 -13.98 -16.67 -10.86
C THR A 218 -15.26 -16.51 -11.69
N PRO A 219 -15.96 -15.36 -11.64
CA PRO A 219 -17.14 -15.12 -12.47
C PRO A 219 -16.86 -15.26 -13.97
N TRP A 220 -15.60 -15.13 -14.40
CA TRP A 220 -15.16 -15.25 -15.79
C TRP A 220 -14.61 -16.65 -16.12
N GLY A 221 -14.93 -17.69 -15.32
CA GLY A 221 -14.56 -19.08 -15.61
C GLY A 221 -13.09 -19.47 -15.33
N LYS A 222 -12.21 -18.50 -15.02
CA LYS A 222 -10.82 -18.78 -14.65
C LYS A 222 -10.72 -19.38 -13.25
N LYS A 223 -9.73 -20.24 -12.99
CA LYS A 223 -9.47 -20.81 -11.66
C LYS A 223 -9.19 -19.70 -10.64
N ALA A 224 -9.93 -19.69 -9.53
CA ALA A 224 -9.80 -18.67 -8.47
C ALA A 224 -8.67 -18.97 -7.48
N VAL A 225 -8.18 -20.21 -7.45
CA VAL A 225 -7.09 -20.67 -6.58
C VAL A 225 -5.85 -21.03 -7.39
N GLY A 226 -4.67 -20.67 -6.89
CA GLY A 226 -3.39 -20.98 -7.55
C GLY A 226 -2.53 -19.75 -7.84
N LYS A 227 -1.53 -19.92 -8.71
CA LYS A 227 -0.60 -18.85 -9.11
C LYS A 227 -1.19 -18.05 -10.28
N THR A 228 -1.30 -16.74 -10.14
CA THR A 228 -1.77 -15.82 -11.20
C THR A 228 -0.64 -14.96 -11.79
N ARG A 229 0.57 -15.04 -11.23
CA ARG A 229 1.76 -14.32 -11.73
C ARG A 229 2.19 -14.90 -13.08
N SER A 230 2.43 -14.03 -14.05
CA SER A 230 3.07 -14.43 -15.32
C SER A 230 4.49 -14.94 -15.05
N PRO A 231 4.88 -16.12 -15.57
CA PRO A 231 6.15 -16.77 -15.25
C PRO A 231 7.37 -16.16 -15.94
N LYS A 232 7.18 -15.32 -16.97
CA LYS A 232 8.26 -14.70 -17.75
C LYS A 232 8.40 -13.21 -17.46
N LYS A 233 8.10 -12.79 -16.23
CA LYS A 233 8.08 -11.35 -15.91
C LYS A 233 9.51 -10.89 -15.64
N TYR A 234 9.94 -9.79 -16.25
CA TYR A 234 11.29 -9.22 -16.05
C TYR A 234 11.68 -9.05 -14.56
N SER A 235 10.70 -8.81 -13.69
CA SER A 235 10.92 -8.62 -12.25
C SER A 235 11.18 -9.92 -11.49
N ASP A 236 11.09 -11.10 -12.12
CA ASP A 236 11.40 -12.39 -11.50
C ASP A 236 12.88 -12.45 -11.08
N ASN A 237 13.80 -11.95 -11.92
CA ASN A 237 15.24 -11.95 -11.66
C ASN A 237 15.67 -11.11 -10.44
N ILE A 238 14.83 -10.16 -10.04
CA ILE A 238 15.09 -9.22 -8.93
C ILE A 238 14.63 -9.82 -7.59
N ILE A 239 13.80 -10.87 -7.61
CA ILE A 239 13.27 -11.50 -6.41
C ILE A 239 14.19 -12.65 -6.01
N VAL A 240 14.79 -12.54 -4.83
CA VAL A 240 15.66 -13.58 -4.28
C VAL A 240 14.84 -14.68 -3.63
N GLN A 241 13.85 -14.28 -2.83
CA GLN A 241 12.96 -15.21 -2.14
C GLN A 241 11.52 -14.72 -2.27
N GLY A 242 10.66 -15.57 -2.85
CA GLY A 242 9.23 -15.28 -2.93
C GLY A 242 8.54 -15.30 -1.56
N ARG A 243 7.37 -14.67 -1.47
CA ARG A 243 6.50 -14.72 -0.28
C ARG A 243 6.33 -16.17 0.23
N LYS A 244 6.58 -16.40 1.51
CA LYS A 244 6.19 -17.64 2.19
C LYS A 244 4.67 -17.75 2.12
N ARG A 245 4.19 -18.80 1.48
CA ARG A 245 2.78 -19.17 1.51
C ARG A 245 2.57 -19.94 2.80
N GLY A 246 1.49 -19.66 3.53
CA GLY A 246 1.06 -20.60 4.58
C GLY A 246 0.91 -21.98 3.95
N LYS A 247 1.09 -23.06 4.73
CA LYS A 247 0.73 -24.42 4.28
C LYS A 247 -0.64 -24.28 3.62
N ALA A 248 -0.72 -24.49 2.30
CA ALA A 248 -2.01 -24.59 1.66
C ALA A 248 -2.67 -25.74 2.41
N GLY A 249 -3.71 -25.45 3.19
CA GLY A 249 -4.52 -26.50 3.77
C GLY A 249 -4.84 -27.43 2.62
N LEU A 250 -4.33 -28.66 2.67
CA LEU A 250 -4.93 -29.74 1.94
C LEU A 250 -6.35 -29.77 2.48
N PHE A 251 -7.26 -29.07 1.80
CA PHE A 251 -8.64 -29.47 1.77
C PHE A 251 -8.61 -30.81 1.03
N LYS A 252 -8.31 -31.88 1.80
CA LYS A 252 -8.84 -33.21 1.54
C LYS A 252 -10.33 -33.14 1.84
#